data_AF-A0A1Y1T046-F1
#
_entry.id   AF-A0A1Y1T046-F1
#
_cell.length_a   1.000
_cell.length_b   1.000
_cell.length_c   1.000
_cell.angle_alpha   90.00
_cell.angle_beta   90.00
_cell.angle_gamma   90.00
#
_symmetry.space_group_name_H-M   'P 1'
#
loop_
_entity.id
_entity.type
_entity.pdbx_description
1 polymer ?
#
loop_
_entity_poly.entity_id
_entity_poly.type
_entity_poly.pdbx_seq_one_letter_code
_entity_poly.pdbx_strand_id
1 'polypeptide(L)'
;MLPLPEYKEENGNVYLSLRNKISEHSKTIHDKVVLKIQNKSSSFNQTQRKILGYLFRNQKSIKEDLANFCNTHINTISHHLNYFIEEGIITRLSEKQRAPNALFTLKKH
;
A
#
# COMPACT_ATOMS: atom_id res chain seq x y z
N MET A 1 -18.00 4.50 16.53
CA MET A 1 -18.94 3.38 16.29
C MET A 1 -18.12 2.19 15.83
N LEU A 2 -18.19 1.03 16.49
CA LEU A 2 -17.45 -0.16 16.06
C LEU A 2 -18.09 -0.75 14.80
N PRO A 3 -17.32 -1.36 13.89
CA PRO A 3 -17.83 -1.84 12.61
C PRO A 3 -18.58 -3.16 12.77
N LEU A 4 -19.62 -3.31 11.97
CA LEU A 4 -20.32 -4.58 11.81
C LEU A 4 -19.41 -5.55 11.03
N PRO A 5 -19.20 -6.78 11.53
CA PRO A 5 -18.42 -7.77 10.80
C PRO A 5 -19.14 -8.23 9.53
N GLU A 6 -18.37 -8.52 8.48
CA GLU A 6 -18.84 -9.21 7.28
C GLU A 6 -18.81 -10.72 7.53
N TYR A 7 -19.94 -11.37 7.25
CA TYR A 7 -20.13 -12.82 7.37
C TYR A 7 -19.95 -13.48 6.00
N LYS A 8 -19.12 -14.53 5.94
CA LYS A 8 -19.03 -15.41 4.76
C LYS A 8 -18.89 -16.87 5.20
N GLU A 9 -19.66 -17.75 4.59
CA GLU A 9 -19.53 -19.19 4.78
C GLU A 9 -19.03 -19.83 3.48
N GLU A 10 -17.99 -20.65 3.58
CA GLU A 10 -17.36 -21.29 2.41
C GLU A 10 -16.76 -22.64 2.82
N ASN A 11 -17.14 -23.71 2.11
CA ASN A 11 -16.73 -25.10 2.38
C ASN A 11 -17.03 -25.56 3.83
N GLY A 12 -18.16 -25.14 4.40
CA GLY A 12 -18.55 -25.48 5.78
C GLY A 12 -17.74 -24.73 6.87
N ASN A 13 -16.85 -23.81 6.47
CA ASN A 13 -16.13 -22.95 7.39
C ASN A 13 -16.79 -21.57 7.43
N VAL A 14 -16.95 -21.04 8.64
CA VAL A 14 -17.51 -19.71 8.90
C VAL A 14 -16.38 -18.71 9.07
N TYR A 15 -16.38 -17.66 8.23
CA TYR A 15 -15.42 -16.57 8.26
C TYR A 15 -16.11 -15.30 8.76
N LEU A 16 -15.62 -14.78 9.88
CA LEU A 16 -16.03 -13.50 10.44
C LEU A 16 -14.94 -12.47 10.18
N SER A 17 -15.23 -11.48 9.33
CA SER A 17 -14.27 -10.42 9.00
C SER A 17 -14.67 -9.11 9.64
N LEU A 18 -13.94 -8.69 10.69
CA LEU A 18 -14.19 -7.41 11.37
C LEU A 18 -13.36 -6.29 10.73
N ARG A 19 -14.00 -5.39 9.96
CA ARG A 19 -13.30 -4.27 9.27
C ARG A 19 -13.35 -2.98 10.08
N ASN A 20 -12.31 -2.68 10.85
CA ASN A 20 -12.24 -1.43 11.61
C ASN A 20 -12.06 -0.20 10.70
N LYS A 21 -13.17 0.50 10.40
CA LYS A 21 -13.15 1.78 9.66
C LYS A 21 -12.79 2.91 10.63
N ILE A 22 -11.50 3.11 10.85
CA ILE A 22 -10.99 4.24 11.63
C ILE A 22 -10.93 5.45 10.68
N SER A 23 -12.02 6.19 10.53
CA SER A 23 -12.17 7.24 9.49
C SER A 23 -11.33 8.51 9.70
N GLU A 24 -10.77 8.75 10.89
CA GLU A 24 -10.15 10.04 11.26
C GLU A 24 -8.68 9.94 11.71
N HIS A 25 -8.07 8.75 11.68
CA HIS A 25 -6.67 8.63 12.09
C HIS A 25 -5.73 8.97 10.92
N SER A 26 -4.66 9.71 11.19
CA SER A 26 -3.57 9.99 10.25
C SER A 26 -2.87 8.73 9.65
N LYS A 27 -3.30 7.54 10.06
CA LYS A 27 -2.86 6.21 9.59
C LYS A 27 -3.83 5.57 8.59
N THR A 28 -4.98 6.20 8.34
CA THR A 28 -6.05 5.64 7.51
C THR A 28 -5.73 5.85 6.04
N ILE A 29 -5.66 4.74 5.32
CA ILE A 29 -5.44 4.71 3.88
C ILE A 29 -6.81 4.94 3.22
N HIS A 30 -6.83 5.72 2.15
CA HIS A 30 -8.08 6.01 1.46
C HIS A 30 -8.76 4.71 0.99
N ASP A 31 -10.05 4.51 1.31
CA ASP A 31 -10.81 3.29 0.96
C ASP A 31 -10.66 2.89 -0.52
N LYS A 32 -10.61 3.89 -1.42
CA LYS A 32 -10.40 3.70 -2.87
C LYS A 32 -9.07 3.02 -3.20
N VAL A 33 -8.02 3.31 -2.45
CA VAL A 33 -6.68 2.72 -2.63
C VAL A 33 -6.68 1.27 -2.19
N VAL A 34 -7.28 0.98 -1.03
CA VAL A 34 -7.40 -0.39 -0.51
C VAL A 34 -8.21 -1.26 -1.48
N LEU A 35 -9.35 -0.76 -1.96
CA LEU A 35 -10.19 -1.47 -2.92
C LEU A 35 -9.47 -1.69 -4.27
N LYS A 36 -8.73 -0.68 -4.74
CA LYS A 36 -7.93 -0.79 -5.97
C LYS A 36 -6.81 -1.83 -5.83
N ILE A 37 -6.13 -1.86 -4.68
CA ILE A 37 -5.11 -2.87 -4.40
C ILE A 37 -5.74 -4.27 -4.35
N GLN A 38 -6.89 -4.43 -3.70
CA GLN A 38 -7.59 -5.73 -3.63
C GLN A 38 -7.97 -6.23 -5.03
N ASN A 39 -8.57 -5.38 -5.86
CA ASN A 39 -9.00 -5.77 -7.21
C ASN A 39 -7.83 -6.08 -8.15
N LYS A 40 -6.67 -5.43 -7.97
CA LYS A 40 -5.44 -5.66 -8.77
C LYS A 40 -4.43 -6.59 -8.09
N SER A 41 -4.73 -7.15 -6.92
CA SER A 41 -3.76 -7.90 -6.12
C SER A 41 -3.19 -9.10 -6.89
N SER A 42 -4.03 -9.76 -7.67
CA SER A 42 -3.65 -10.90 -8.52
C SER A 42 -2.70 -10.52 -9.66
N SER A 43 -2.76 -9.30 -10.20
CA SER A 43 -1.90 -8.85 -11.30
C SER A 43 -0.55 -8.30 -10.84
N PHE A 44 -0.38 -8.00 -9.55
CA PHE A 44 0.90 -7.52 -9.04
C PHE A 44 1.94 -8.62 -8.97
N ASN A 45 3.15 -8.31 -9.43
CA ASN A 45 4.31 -9.18 -9.30
C ASN A 45 4.81 -9.24 -7.84
N GLN A 46 5.73 -10.17 -7.56
CA GLN A 46 6.22 -10.39 -6.20
C GLN A 46 6.88 -9.14 -5.58
N THR A 47 7.64 -8.37 -6.36
CA THR A 47 8.31 -7.14 -5.92
C THR A 47 7.30 -6.04 -5.59
N GLN A 48 6.29 -5.84 -6.44
CA GLN A 48 5.18 -4.92 -6.23
C GLN A 48 4.43 -5.23 -4.93
N ARG A 49 4.12 -6.51 -4.68
CA ARG A 49 3.49 -6.96 -3.44
C ARG A 49 4.38 -6.69 -2.21
N LYS A 50 5.69 -6.92 -2.32
CA LYS A 50 6.66 -6.61 -1.26
C LYS A 50 6.72 -5.11 -0.96
N ILE A 51 6.78 -4.26 -1.99
CA ILE A 51 6.79 -2.79 -1.84
C ILE A 51 5.52 -2.32 -1.11
N LEU A 52 4.35 -2.75 -1.58
CA LEU A 52 3.09 -2.38 -0.94
C LEU A 52 3.03 -2.88 0.50
N GLY A 53 3.41 -4.14 0.74
CA GLY A 53 3.46 -4.72 2.09
C GLY A 53 4.39 -3.96 3.04
N TYR A 54 5.56 -3.51 2.55
CA TYR A 54 6.47 -2.68 3.33
C TYR A 54 5.84 -1.33 3.68
N LEU A 55 5.20 -0.66 2.69
CA LEU A 55 4.52 0.61 2.91
C LEU A 55 3.29 0.48 3.83
N PHE A 56 2.58 -0.65 3.82
CA PHE A 56 1.49 -0.91 4.77
C PHE A 56 2.01 -1.01 6.22
N ARG A 57 3.16 -1.64 6.44
CA ARG A 57 3.74 -1.81 7.79
C ARG A 57 4.40 -0.54 8.30
N ASN A 58 5.25 0.08 7.48
CA ASN A 58 6.10 1.18 7.88
C ASN A 58 5.49 2.56 7.59
N GLN A 59 4.38 2.61 6.85
CA GLN A 59 3.62 3.80 6.40
C GLN A 59 4.36 4.72 5.44
N LYS A 60 5.67 4.89 5.61
CA LYS A 60 6.54 5.71 4.77
C LYS A 60 7.85 4.96 4.51
N SER A 61 8.45 5.21 3.35
CA SER A 61 9.75 4.66 3.01
C SER A 61 10.49 5.53 2.00
N ILE A 62 11.81 5.46 1.99
CA ILE A 62 12.64 5.92 0.89
C ILE A 62 12.91 4.78 -0.11
N LYS A 63 13.43 5.11 -1.29
CA LYS A 63 13.72 4.14 -2.36
C LYS A 63 14.79 3.13 -1.96
N GLU A 64 15.80 3.58 -1.23
CA GLU A 64 16.95 2.77 -0.80
C GLU A 64 16.49 1.65 0.14
N ASP A 65 15.67 1.97 1.15
CA ASP A 65 15.08 0.99 2.06
C ASP A 65 14.24 -0.05 1.31
N LEU A 66 13.45 0.38 0.32
CA LEU A 66 12.64 -0.53 -0.50
C LEU A 66 13.52 -1.42 -1.39
N ALA A 67 14.61 -0.89 -1.93
CA ALA A 67 15.58 -1.65 -2.73
C ALA A 67 16.25 -2.73 -1.87
N ASN A 68 16.70 -2.36 -0.67
CA ASN A 68 17.29 -3.28 0.30
C ASN A 68 16.29 -4.36 0.74
N PHE A 69 15.06 -3.97 1.09
CA PHE A 69 14.03 -4.92 1.52
C PHE A 69 13.58 -5.87 0.42
N CYS A 70 13.45 -5.39 -0.81
CA CYS A 70 13.05 -6.21 -1.95
C CYS A 70 14.22 -7.01 -2.55
N ASN A 71 15.45 -6.72 -2.13
CA ASN A 71 16.69 -7.22 -2.73
C ASN A 71 16.70 -6.99 -4.25
N THR A 72 16.49 -5.75 -4.69
CA THR A 72 16.33 -5.38 -6.10
C THR A 72 16.95 -4.01 -6.38
N HIS A 73 17.37 -3.78 -7.62
CA HIS A 73 17.99 -2.53 -8.04
C HIS A 73 17.07 -1.30 -7.85
N ILE A 74 17.65 -0.17 -7.47
CA ILE A 74 16.92 1.08 -7.16
C ILE A 74 16.12 1.61 -8.36
N ASN A 75 16.57 1.36 -9.59
CA ASN A 75 15.87 1.74 -10.81
C ASN A 75 14.56 0.95 -10.99
N THR A 76 14.57 -0.34 -10.68
CA THR A 76 13.38 -1.19 -10.75
C THR A 76 12.35 -0.77 -9.69
N ILE A 77 12.82 -0.46 -8.48
CA ILE A 77 11.97 0.14 -7.43
C ILE A 77 11.39 1.47 -7.90
N SER A 78 12.21 2.33 -8.53
CA SER A 78 11.73 3.60 -9.07
C SER A 78 10.65 3.41 -10.13
N HIS A 79 10.80 2.43 -11.02
CA HIS A 79 9.79 2.11 -12.02
C HIS A 79 8.46 1.66 -11.38
N HIS A 80 8.52 0.77 -10.39
CA HIS A 80 7.32 0.33 -9.66
C HIS A 80 6.67 1.45 -8.85
N LEU A 81 7.46 2.32 -8.21
CA LEU A 81 6.93 3.47 -7.49
C LEU A 81 6.24 4.46 -8.45
N ASN A 82 6.83 4.73 -9.62
CA ASN A 82 6.19 5.58 -10.62
C ASN A 82 4.87 4.99 -11.10
N TYR A 83 4.83 3.69 -11.40
CA TYR A 83 3.59 2.97 -11.74
C TYR A 83 2.53 3.13 -10.65
N PHE A 84 2.88 2.99 -9.37
CA PHE A 84 1.93 3.17 -8.26
C PHE A 84 1.49 4.63 -8.07
N ILE A 85 2.31 5.61 -8.44
CA ILE A 85 1.94 7.03 -8.44
C ILE A 85 0.91 7.30 -9.54
N GLU A 86 1.16 6.80 -10.76
CA GLU A 86 0.24 6.92 -11.89
C GLU A 86 -1.11 6.24 -11.60
N GLU A 87 -1.07 5.08 -10.94
CA GLU A 87 -2.27 4.40 -10.46
C GLU A 87 -2.96 5.10 -9.27
N GLY A 88 -2.35 6.15 -8.71
CA GLY A 88 -2.88 6.90 -7.59
C GLY A 88 -2.92 6.12 -6.26
N ILE A 89 -2.09 5.07 -6.14
CA ILE A 89 -2.00 4.20 -4.98
C ILE A 89 -1.07 4.80 -3.92
N ILE A 90 0.07 5.34 -4.36
CA ILE A 90 1.05 5.99 -3.49
C ILE A 90 1.20 7.46 -3.86
N THR A 91 1.65 8.25 -2.89
CA THR A 91 2.03 9.64 -3.08
C THR A 91 3.45 9.87 -2.60
N ARG A 92 4.14 10.79 -3.28
CA ARG A 92 5.46 11.28 -2.90
C ARG A 92 5.27 12.51 -2.02
N LEU A 93 5.88 12.52 -0.83
CA LEU A 93 5.81 13.61 0.15
C LEU A 93 6.95 14.63 0.02
N SER A 94 7.86 14.45 -0.94
CA SER A 94 9.02 15.33 -1.11
C SER A 94 8.70 16.47 -2.07
N GLU A 95 8.92 17.71 -1.61
CA GLU A 95 8.74 18.94 -2.39
C GLU A 95 9.71 19.06 -3.57
N LYS A 96 10.85 18.36 -3.56
CA LYS A 96 11.88 18.43 -4.61
C LYS A 96 11.88 17.16 -5.46
N GLN A 97 11.72 17.35 -6.77
CA GLN A 97 11.65 16.29 -7.80
C GLN A 97 12.86 15.32 -7.81
N ARG A 98 14.03 15.74 -7.33
CA ARG A 98 15.27 14.93 -7.21
C ARG A 98 15.88 14.93 -5.80
N ALA A 99 15.07 14.79 -4.76
CA ALA A 99 15.61 14.43 -3.44
C ALA A 99 15.99 12.93 -3.43
N PRO A 100 17.24 12.56 -3.09
CA PRO A 100 17.61 11.15 -2.87
C PRO A 100 16.74 10.51 -1.77
N ASN A 101 16.42 11.31 -0.74
CA ASN A 101 15.61 10.90 0.41
C ASN A 101 14.11 11.15 0.22
N ALA A 102 13.61 11.02 -1.01
CA ALA A 102 12.20 11.21 -1.28
C ALA A 102 11.36 10.18 -0.50
N LEU A 103 10.46 10.67 0.36
CA LEU A 103 9.55 9.82 1.11
C LEU A 103 8.32 9.47 0.27
N PHE A 104 8.00 8.18 0.23
CA PHE A 104 6.81 7.63 -0.41
C PHE A 104 5.86 7.10 0.67
N THR A 105 4.57 7.37 0.54
CA THR A 105 3.51 6.90 1.43
C THR A 105 2.34 6.38 0.59
N LEU A 106 1.53 5.49 1.16
CA LEU A 106 0.21 5.22 0.59
C LEU A 106 -0.65 6.49 0.64
N LYS A 107 -1.48 6.69 -0.38
CA LYS A 107 -2.34 7.87 -0.46
C LYS A 107 -3.36 7.85 0.70
N LYS A 108 -3.29 8.87 1.54
CA LYS A 108 -4.15 9.06 2.72
C LYS A 108 -5.36 9.94 2.36
N HIS A 109 -6.39 9.86 3.17
CA HIS A 109 -7.57 10.75 3.10
C HIS A 109 -7.22 12.14 3.62
#